data_AF-A0A2E5ZFY4-F1
#
_entry.id   AF-A0A2E5ZFY4-F1
#
_cell.length_a   1.000
_cell.length_b   1.000
_cell.length_c   1.000
_cell.angle_alpha   90.00
_cell.angle_beta   90.00
_cell.angle_gamma   90.00
#
_symmetry.space_group_name_H-M   'P 1'
#
loop_
_entity.id
_entity.type
_entity.pdbx_description
1 polymer ?
#
loop_
_entity_poly.entity_id
_entity_poly.type
_entity_poly.pdbx_seq_one_letter_code
_entity_poly.pdbx_strand_id
1 'polypeptide(L)'
;MEVGAGQVAFTTGSQSWKVRRIGNYLSVVLQASDADGGVLQGSTPVPGAATVVHGPKFRAVRRKHRWEDVKISLQDVPARLRDLGPLSDCVVVVDLET
;
A
#
# COMPACT_ATOMS: atom_id res chain seq x y z
N MET A 1 -2.58 6.63 -1.52
CA MET A 1 -2.63 7.68 -2.56
C MET A 1 -3.79 7.38 -3.48
N GLU A 2 -4.58 8.38 -3.90
CA GLU A 2 -5.62 8.19 -4.92
C GLU A 2 -4.98 7.96 -6.30
N VAL A 3 -5.39 6.90 -6.99
CA VAL A 3 -4.84 6.50 -8.31
C VAL A 3 -5.90 6.52 -9.43
N GLY A 4 -7.15 6.76 -9.06
CA GLY A 4 -8.33 6.88 -9.92
C GLY A 4 -9.56 7.19 -9.06
N ALA A 5 -10.69 7.49 -9.70
CA ALA A 5 -11.94 7.74 -8.99
C ALA A 5 -12.32 6.51 -8.14
N GLY A 6 -12.34 6.67 -6.81
CA GLY A 6 -12.63 5.57 -5.88
C GLY A 6 -11.51 4.53 -5.72
N GLN A 7 -10.30 4.78 -6.25
CA GLN A 7 -9.19 3.84 -6.13
C GLN A 7 -8.04 4.45 -5.35
N VAL A 8 -7.51 3.70 -4.38
CA VAL A 8 -6.28 4.05 -3.69
C VAL A 8 -5.22 2.97 -3.83
N ALA A 9 -3.96 3.36 -3.84
CA ALA A 9 -2.85 2.42 -3.89
C ALA A 9 -1.73 2.76 -2.91
N PHE A 10 -0.99 1.72 -2.53
CA PHE A 10 0.24 1.79 -1.76
C PHE A 10 1.21 0.68 -2.18
N THR A 11 2.51 0.95 -2.06
CA THR A 11 3.56 -0.05 -2.34
C THR A 11 3.91 -0.84 -1.09
N THR A 12 4.21 -2.12 -1.25
CA THR A 12 4.67 -2.98 -0.14
C THR A 12 5.54 -4.10 -0.69
N GLY A 13 6.24 -4.81 0.20
CA GLY A 13 6.93 -6.05 -0.15
C GLY A 13 5.94 -7.19 -0.40
N SER A 14 6.16 -7.98 -1.44
CA SER A 14 5.38 -9.16 -1.84
C SER A 14 5.35 -10.23 -0.75
N GLN A 15 6.38 -10.26 0.10
CA GLN A 15 6.48 -11.17 1.25
C GLN A 15 5.82 -10.62 2.53
N SER A 16 5.27 -9.40 2.49
CA SER A 16 4.62 -8.80 3.66
C SER A 16 3.36 -9.56 4.07
N TRP A 17 3.05 -9.50 5.37
CA TRP A 17 1.83 -10.08 5.91
C TRP A 17 0.56 -9.54 5.23
N LYS A 18 0.59 -8.28 4.75
CA LYS A 18 -0.52 -7.64 4.04
C LYS A 18 -0.82 -8.36 2.73
N VAL A 19 0.22 -8.64 1.93
CA VAL A 19 0.09 -9.35 0.65
C VAL A 19 -0.41 -10.78 0.86
N ARG A 20 0.12 -11.48 1.86
CA ARG A 20 -0.35 -12.83 2.22
C ARG A 20 -1.83 -12.83 2.61
N ARG A 21 -2.26 -11.84 3.41
CA ARG A 21 -3.67 -11.72 3.83
C ARG A 21 -4.57 -11.38 2.64
N ILE A 22 -4.20 -10.40 1.82
CA ILE A 22 -4.98 -10.00 0.64
C ILE A 22 -5.12 -11.16 -0.34
N GLY A 23 -4.06 -11.96 -0.53
CA GLY A 23 -4.12 -13.15 -1.37
C GLY A 23 -5.13 -14.21 -0.92
N ASN A 24 -5.54 -14.20 0.36
CA ASN A 24 -6.56 -15.09 0.90
C ASN A 24 -7.94 -14.43 1.06
N TYR A 25 -7.96 -13.13 1.37
CA TYR A 25 -9.17 -12.33 1.56
C TYR A 25 -9.00 -10.97 0.91
N LEU A 26 -9.69 -10.76 -0.22
CA LEU A 26 -9.62 -9.51 -0.98
C LEU A 26 -10.39 -8.37 -0.31
N SER A 27 -11.42 -8.68 0.47
CA SER A 27 -12.21 -7.68 1.20
C SER A 27 -11.37 -7.04 2.31
N VAL A 28 -11.27 -5.72 2.27
CA VAL A 28 -10.49 -4.91 3.20
C VAL A 28 -11.31 -3.74 3.72
N VAL A 29 -10.86 -3.14 4.81
CA VAL A 29 -11.35 -1.86 5.31
C VAL A 29 -10.15 -0.94 5.42
N LEU A 30 -10.25 0.24 4.80
CA LEU A 30 -9.24 1.27 4.86
C LEU A 30 -9.67 2.36 5.82
N GLN A 31 -8.73 2.79 6.66
CA GLN A 31 -8.93 3.92 7.55
C GLN A 31 -7.64 4.73 7.61
N ALA A 32 -7.77 6.06 7.63
CA ALA A 32 -6.62 6.94 7.65
C ALA A 32 -5.89 6.84 9.00
N SER A 33 -4.56 6.75 8.94
CA SER A 33 -3.68 6.74 10.11
C SER A 33 -2.56 7.78 9.97
N ASP A 34 -1.98 8.16 11.09
CA ASP A 34 -0.71 8.88 11.14
C ASP A 34 0.47 7.95 10.74
N ALA A 35 1.68 8.51 10.77
CA ALA A 35 2.91 7.81 10.40
C ALA A 35 3.30 6.68 11.36
N ASP A 36 2.83 6.75 12.61
CA ASP A 36 3.07 5.73 13.64
C ASP A 36 2.01 4.61 13.61
N GLY A 37 1.00 4.74 12.75
CA GLY A 37 -0.10 3.80 12.61
C GLY A 37 -1.26 4.06 13.57
N GLY A 38 -1.28 5.21 14.26
CA GLY A 38 -2.41 5.68 15.03
C GLY A 38 -3.55 6.12 14.10
N VAL A 39 -4.77 5.63 14.34
CA VAL A 39 -5.95 6.02 13.55
C VAL A 39 -6.23 7.51 13.75
N LEU A 40 -6.37 8.26 12.64
CA LEU A 40 -6.65 9.69 12.71
C LEU A 40 -8.05 9.94 13.29
N GLN A 41 -8.14 10.85 14.26
CA GLN A 41 -9.41 11.22 14.87
C GLN A 41 -10.38 11.77 13.81
N GLY A 42 -11.62 11.31 13.84
CA GLY A 42 -12.65 11.70 12.87
C GLY A 42 -12.52 11.01 11.50
N SER A 43 -11.55 10.12 11.31
CA SER A 43 -11.49 9.29 10.10
C SER A 43 -12.57 8.21 10.11
N THR A 44 -13.20 8.02 8.95
CA THR A 44 -14.22 6.97 8.76
C THR A 44 -13.59 5.76 8.09
N PRO A 45 -13.84 4.53 8.57
CA PRO A 45 -13.45 3.33 7.85
C PRO A 45 -14.25 3.20 6.56
N VAL A 46 -13.56 2.89 5.45
CA VAL A 46 -14.16 2.71 4.13
C VAL A 46 -13.89 1.27 3.66
N PRO A 47 -14.93 0.46 3.41
CA PRO A 47 -14.74 -0.88 2.88
C PRO A 47 -14.27 -0.85 1.42
N GLY A 48 -13.66 -1.94 0.98
CA GLY A 48 -13.19 -2.06 -0.40
C GLY A 48 -12.61 -3.42 -0.72
N ALA A 49 -12.20 -3.58 -1.99
CA ALA A 49 -11.57 -4.78 -2.50
C ALA A 49 -10.12 -4.50 -2.90
N ALA A 50 -9.17 -5.28 -2.37
CA ALA A 50 -7.75 -5.13 -2.63
C ALA A 50 -7.25 -6.13 -3.68
N THR A 51 -6.39 -5.65 -4.58
CA THR A 51 -5.68 -6.45 -5.59
C THR A 51 -4.18 -6.20 -5.49
N VAL A 52 -3.38 -7.27 -5.50
CA VAL A 52 -1.91 -7.18 -5.54
C VAL A 52 -1.43 -7.20 -6.98
N VAL A 53 -0.64 -6.21 -7.38
CA VAL A 53 -0.09 -6.06 -8.73
C VAL A 53 1.44 -6.15 -8.67
N HIS A 54 1.99 -7.04 -9.50
CA HIS A 54 3.43 -7.34 -9.56
C HIS A 54 4.05 -6.93 -10.92
N GLY A 55 5.39 -6.98 -10.99
CA GLY A 55 6.13 -7.04 -12.24
C GLY A 55 6.01 -5.80 -13.14
N PRO A 56 5.87 -5.95 -14.48
CA PRO A 56 5.81 -4.82 -15.40
C PRO A 56 4.65 -3.86 -15.13
N LYS A 57 3.51 -4.38 -14.65
CA LYS A 57 2.36 -3.55 -14.26
C LYS A 57 2.68 -2.71 -13.03
N PHE A 58 3.36 -3.27 -12.03
CA PHE A 58 3.89 -2.49 -10.90
C PHE A 58 4.79 -1.34 -11.36
N ARG A 59 5.73 -1.59 -12.29
CA ARG A 59 6.60 -0.53 -12.83
C ARG A 59 5.82 0.55 -13.56
N ALA A 60 4.77 0.18 -14.30
CA ALA A 60 3.92 1.12 -15.00
C ALA A 60 3.12 2.03 -14.04
N VAL A 61 2.53 1.46 -12.98
CA VAL A 61 1.79 2.24 -11.98
C VAL A 61 2.75 3.14 -11.20
N ARG A 62 3.93 2.61 -10.81
CA ARG A 62 4.99 3.36 -10.14
C ARG A 62 5.46 4.58 -10.94
N ARG A 63 5.67 4.42 -12.24
CA ARG A 63 6.08 5.51 -13.15
C ARG A 63 4.94 6.51 -13.38
N LYS A 64 3.71 6.03 -13.61
CA LYS A 64 2.54 6.90 -13.89
C LYS A 64 2.25 7.85 -12.73
N HIS A 65 2.43 7.38 -11.50
CA HIS A 65 2.12 8.14 -10.29
C HIS A 65 3.35 8.76 -9.61
N ARG A 66 4.50 8.85 -10.32
CA ARG A 66 5.77 9.42 -9.82
C ARG A 66 6.17 8.91 -8.42
N TRP A 67 5.94 7.63 -8.15
CA TRP A 67 6.35 6.99 -6.88
C TRP A 67 7.88 6.90 -6.71
N GLU A 68 8.64 7.39 -7.69
CA GLU A 68 10.08 7.64 -7.64
C GLU A 68 10.42 8.68 -6.54
N ASP A 69 9.49 9.61 -6.26
CA ASP A 69 9.65 10.70 -5.28
C ASP A 69 9.15 10.37 -3.86
N VAL A 70 8.50 9.22 -3.66
CA VAL A 70 8.10 8.76 -2.32
C VAL A 70 9.35 8.20 -1.62
N LYS A 71 10.20 9.13 -1.15
CA LYS A 71 11.28 8.84 -0.20
C LYS A 71 10.64 8.36 1.10
N ILE A 72 10.40 7.06 1.22
CA ILE A 72 10.41 6.44 2.54
C ILE A 72 11.84 6.63 3.04
N SER A 73 12.02 7.61 3.93
CA SER A 73 13.30 7.83 4.59
C SER A 73 13.70 6.51 5.26
N LEU A 74 14.71 5.84 4.70
CA LEU A 74 15.31 4.61 5.24
C LEU A 74 15.85 4.80 6.67
N GLN A 75 15.95 6.06 7.11
CA GLN A 75 16.30 6.48 8.46
C GLN A 75 15.20 6.09 9.46
N ASP A 76 13.93 6.15 9.04
CA ASP A 76 12.73 5.91 9.86
C ASP A 76 12.20 4.48 9.70
N VAL A 77 12.83 3.68 8.84
CA VAL A 77 12.48 2.27 8.66
C VAL A 77 13.13 1.45 9.79
N PRO A 78 12.33 0.82 10.68
CA PRO A 78 12.88 0.06 11.80
C PRO A 78 13.83 -1.02 11.30
N ALA A 79 14.90 -1.30 12.05
CA ALA A 79 15.97 -2.23 11.65
C ALA A 79 15.45 -3.61 11.20
N ARG A 80 14.31 -4.07 11.73
CA ARG A 80 13.65 -5.32 11.34
C ARG A 80 13.10 -5.34 9.90
N LEU A 81 12.91 -4.18 9.27
CA LEU A 81 12.56 -4.05 7.86
C LEU A 81 13.78 -3.95 6.94
N ARG A 82 15.00 -3.76 7.48
CA ARG A 82 16.22 -3.63 6.66
C ARG A 82 16.72 -4.96 6.08
N ASP A 83 16.37 -6.10 6.68
CA ASP A 83 16.71 -7.44 6.17
C ASP A 83 15.79 -7.92 5.02
N LEU A 84 14.77 -7.14 4.64
CA LEU A 84 13.71 -7.56 3.74
C LEU A 84 13.87 -6.98 2.32
N GLY A 85 14.97 -7.27 1.64
CA GLY A 85 15.12 -7.03 0.18
C GLY A 85 14.73 -5.61 -0.29
N PRO A 86 14.38 -5.40 -1.57
CA PRO A 86 13.82 -4.12 -1.98
C PRO A 86 12.54 -3.84 -1.19
N LEU A 87 12.50 -2.69 -0.51
CA LEU A 87 11.40 -2.29 0.40
C LEU A 87 9.99 -2.36 -0.21
N SER A 88 9.90 -2.37 -1.54
CA SER A 88 8.65 -2.63 -2.27
C SER A 88 8.92 -3.16 -3.67
N ASP A 89 8.33 -4.32 -3.98
CA ASP A 89 8.36 -5.01 -5.29
C ASP A 89 6.94 -5.26 -5.85
N CYS A 90 5.92 -4.82 -5.13
CA CYS A 90 4.52 -4.87 -5.57
C CYS A 90 3.74 -3.63 -5.11
N VAL A 91 2.56 -3.46 -5.71
CA VAL A 91 1.58 -2.45 -5.29
C VAL A 91 0.28 -3.15 -4.93
N VAL A 92 -0.34 -2.73 -3.84
CA VAL A 92 -1.74 -3.02 -3.54
C VAL A 92 -2.59 -1.87 -4.07
N VAL A 93 -3.56 -2.20 -4.92
CA VAL A 93 -4.62 -1.29 -5.37
C VAL A 93 -5.90 -1.68 -4.65
N VAL A 94 -6.63 -0.72 -4.11
CA VAL A 94 -7.90 -0.93 -3.42
C VAL A 94 -8.97 -0.12 -4.12
N ASP A 95 -10.00 -0.82 -4.56
CA ASP A 95 -11.26 -0.26 -5.05
C ASP A 95 -12.15 0.00 -3.84
N LEU A 96 -12.45 1.27 -3.57
CA LEU A 96 -13.28 1.71 -2.45
C LEU A 96 -14.76 1.57 -2.79
N GLU A 97 -15.52 0.99 -1.88
CA GLU A 97 -16.97 1.01 -1.93
C GLU A 97 -17.45 2.39 -1.44
N THR A 98 -18.17 3.11 -2.30
CA THR A 98 -18.63 4.48 -2.04
C THR A 98 -20.13 4.51 -1.79
#